data_AF-A0A7S0BUE3-F1
#
_entry.id   AF-A0A7S0BUE3-F1
#
_cell.length_a   1.000
_cell.length_b   1.000
_cell.length_c   1.000
_cell.angle_alpha   90.00
_cell.angle_beta   90.00
_cell.angle_gamma   90.00
#
_symmetry.space_group_name_H-M   'P 1'
#
loop_
_entity.id
_entity.type
_entity.pdbx_description
1 polymer ?
#
loop_
_entity_poly.entity_id
_entity_poly.type
_entity_poly.pdbx_seq_one_letter_code
_entity_poly.pdbx_strand_id
1 'polypeptide(L)'
;NFYEHNRVDAVAMERLTHSPHIIDIYNFCGQSVVTEFANGPSLGYTADKAKRKLGQKIKIAAGIARGLSDIHSTDETPSIVHFDINPDNVVSTNGMLKINDFNIAKFLKWNNNENRTCGFSPEYPNPQWRSPEEALGHTN
;
A
#
# COMPACT_ATOMS: atom_id res chain seq x y z
N ASN A 1 15.77 -9.49 4.29
CA ASN A 1 15.97 -9.77 5.72
C ASN A 1 14.65 -9.47 6.42
N PHE A 2 14.05 -10.40 7.17
CA PHE A 2 12.74 -10.22 7.82
C PHE A 2 12.66 -8.98 8.71
N TYR A 3 13.76 -8.60 9.37
CA TYR A 3 13.80 -7.39 10.18
C TYR A 3 13.59 -6.12 9.33
N GLU A 4 14.19 -6.06 8.14
CA GLU A 4 14.02 -4.90 7.26
C GLU A 4 12.59 -4.79 6.74
N HIS A 5 11.93 -5.90 6.42
CA HIS A 5 10.54 -5.86 5.95
C HIS A 5 9.60 -5.31 7.02
N ASN A 6 9.71 -5.77 8.27
CA ASN A 6 8.91 -5.23 9.37
C ASN A 6 9.25 -3.77 9.69
N ARG A 7 10.52 -3.37 9.55
CA ARG A 7 10.94 -1.97 9.71
C ARG A 7 10.34 -1.07 8.63
N VAL A 8 10.35 -1.52 7.37
CA VAL A 8 9.73 -0.79 6.24
C VAL A 8 8.23 -0.67 6.47
N ASP A 9 7.57 -1.77 6.85
CA ASP A 9 6.15 -1.81 7.16
C ASP A 9 5.77 -0.77 8.23
N ALA A 10 6.49 -0.78 9.35
CA ALA A 10 6.26 0.15 10.45
C ALA A 10 6.48 1.62 10.05
N VAL A 11 7.60 1.94 9.39
CA VAL A 11 7.92 3.32 8.99
C VAL A 11 6.93 3.83 7.95
N ALA A 12 6.48 3.00 7.01
CA ALA A 12 5.50 3.40 6.01
C ALA A 12 4.16 3.75 6.66
N MET A 13 3.64 2.88 7.54
CA MET A 13 2.40 3.16 8.26
C MET A 13 2.52 4.38 9.18
N GLU A 14 3.65 4.56 9.88
CA GLU A 14 3.89 5.73 10.73
C GLU A 14 3.87 7.05 9.93
N ARG A 15 4.45 7.05 8.72
CA ARG A 15 4.40 8.22 7.82
C ARG A 15 3.00 8.51 7.29
N LEU A 16 2.11 7.52 7.30
CA LEU A 16 0.78 7.58 6.69
C LEU A 16 -0.36 7.74 7.68
N THR A 17 -0.08 8.03 8.96
CA THR A 17 -1.09 8.18 10.03
C THR A 17 -2.10 9.30 9.78
N HIS A 18 -1.82 10.22 8.86
CA HIS A 18 -2.78 11.26 8.46
C HIS A 18 -3.91 10.71 7.59
N SER A 19 -3.72 9.54 6.95
CA SER A 19 -4.66 9.00 5.98
C SER A 19 -5.70 8.13 6.69
N PRO A 20 -7.01 8.40 6.51
CA PRO A 20 -8.04 7.49 6.98
C PRO A 20 -8.10 6.20 6.15
N HIS A 21 -7.38 6.11 5.03
CA HIS A 21 -7.40 5.00 4.09
C HIS A 21 -6.24 4.02 4.27
N ILE A 22 -5.36 4.25 5.26
CA ILE A 22 -4.27 3.37 5.62
C ILE A 22 -4.53 2.83 7.04
N ILE A 23 -4.20 1.55 7.27
CA ILE A 23 -4.35 0.96 8.60
C ILE A 23 -3.46 1.69 9.62
N ASP A 24 -4.00 1.96 10.81
CA ASP A 24 -3.23 2.67 11.83
C ASP A 24 -2.20 1.72 12.46
N ILE A 25 -1.00 2.24 12.71
CA ILE A 25 0.03 1.58 13.51
C ILE A 25 0.02 2.14 14.94
N TYR A 26 0.19 1.25 15.91
CA TYR A 26 0.30 1.59 17.33
C TYR A 26 1.70 1.34 17.89
N ASN A 27 2.42 0.32 17.42
CA ASN A 27 3.77 0.03 17.90
C ASN A 27 4.57 -0.85 16.92
N PHE A 28 5.89 -0.84 17.06
CA PHE A 28 6.82 -1.72 16.36
C PHE A 28 7.93 -2.17 17.32
N CYS A 29 8.22 -3.46 17.35
CA CYS A 29 9.31 -4.02 18.14
C CYS A 29 9.92 -5.24 17.44
N GLY A 30 11.13 -5.08 16.90
CA GLY A 30 11.89 -6.17 16.29
C GLY A 30 11.23 -6.73 15.02
N GLN A 31 10.56 -7.87 15.15
CA GLN A 31 9.85 -8.56 14.05
C GLN A 31 8.33 -8.51 14.21
N SER A 32 7.82 -7.53 14.94
CA SER A 32 6.39 -7.41 15.22
C SER A 32 5.94 -5.97 15.06
N VAL A 33 4.79 -5.82 14.41
CA VAL A 33 4.06 -4.57 14.29
C VAL A 33 2.70 -4.75 14.98
N VAL A 34 2.24 -3.73 15.69
CA VAL A 34 0.92 -3.67 16.31
C VAL A 34 0.10 -2.64 15.55
N THR A 35 -1.03 -3.06 14.98
CA THR A 35 -1.88 -2.22 14.14
C THR A 35 -3.33 -2.20 14.64
N GLU A 36 -4.15 -1.33 14.04
CA GLU A 36 -5.59 -1.36 14.19
C GLU A 36 -6.16 -2.74 13.86
N PHE A 37 -7.14 -3.19 14.66
CA PHE A 37 -7.81 -4.45 14.41
C PHE A 37 -8.82 -4.33 13.25
N ALA A 38 -8.57 -5.05 12.16
CA ALA A 38 -9.50 -5.21 11.05
C ALA A 38 -10.70 -6.08 11.44
N ASN A 39 -11.81 -5.43 11.82
CA ASN A 39 -13.05 -6.09 12.27
C ASN A 39 -14.07 -6.35 11.15
N GLY A 40 -13.79 -5.93 9.92
CA GLY A 40 -14.68 -6.05 8.78
C GLY A 40 -14.38 -7.28 7.89
N PRO A 41 -15.22 -7.52 6.87
CA PRO A 41 -14.99 -8.58 5.90
C PRO A 41 -13.79 -8.27 5.00
N SER A 42 -13.21 -9.31 4.38
CA SER A 42 -12.17 -9.13 3.36
C SER A 42 -12.68 -8.37 2.14
N LEU A 43 -11.75 -7.75 1.40
CA LEU A 43 -12.10 -7.07 0.15
C LEU A 43 -12.70 -8.05 -0.86
N GLY A 44 -12.17 -9.27 -0.98
CA GLY A 44 -12.71 -10.30 -1.88
C GLY A 44 -14.20 -10.58 -1.64
N TYR A 45 -14.59 -10.81 -0.38
CA TYR A 45 -15.99 -11.00 0.00
C TYR A 45 -16.86 -9.77 -0.32
N THR A 46 -16.34 -8.58 -0.02
CA THR A 46 -17.05 -7.31 -0.25
C THR A 46 -17.24 -7.06 -1.75
N ALA A 47 -16.22 -7.33 -2.56
CA ALA A 47 -16.26 -7.21 -4.01
C ALA A 47 -17.24 -8.21 -4.64
N ASP A 48 -17.28 -9.45 -4.17
CA ASP A 48 -18.22 -10.47 -4.63
C ASP A 48 -19.68 -10.07 -4.37
N LYS A 49 -19.97 -9.53 -3.18
CA LYS A 49 -21.31 -8.97 -2.88
C LYS A 49 -21.66 -7.76 -3.75
N ALA A 50 -20.66 -6.99 -4.18
CA ALA A 50 -20.82 -5.82 -5.03
C ALA A 50 -20.86 -6.15 -6.54
N LYS A 51 -20.62 -7.40 -6.95
CA LYS A 51 -20.40 -7.80 -8.36
C LYS A 51 -21.44 -7.26 -9.35
N ARG A 52 -22.72 -7.24 -8.95
CA ARG A 52 -23.86 -6.75 -9.76
C ARG A 52 -24.31 -5.32 -9.43
N LYS A 53 -23.64 -4.63 -8.51
CA LYS A 53 -24.01 -3.31 -7.99
C LYS A 53 -22.94 -2.29 -8.38
N LEU A 54 -23.10 -1.63 -9.53
CA LEU A 54 -22.11 -0.69 -10.06
C LEU A 54 -21.72 0.40 -9.05
N GLY A 55 -22.69 1.00 -8.36
CA GLY A 55 -22.42 2.03 -7.36
C GLY A 55 -21.54 1.53 -6.20
N GLN A 56 -21.66 0.26 -5.80
CA GLN A 56 -20.78 -0.31 -4.77
C GLN A 56 -19.38 -0.57 -5.30
N LYS A 57 -19.25 -1.05 -6.54
CA LYS A 57 -17.93 -1.24 -7.18
C LYS A 57 -17.17 0.08 -7.29
N ILE A 58 -17.85 1.15 -7.69
CA ILE A 58 -17.26 2.50 -7.78
C ILE A 58 -16.83 2.98 -6.40
N LYS A 59 -17.65 2.78 -5.35
CA LYS A 59 -17.28 3.16 -3.98
C LYS A 59 -16.03 2.43 -3.48
N ILE A 60 -15.94 1.13 -3.73
CA ILE A 60 -14.77 0.31 -3.38
C ILE A 60 -13.53 0.83 -4.11
N ALA A 61 -13.59 0.95 -5.44
CA ALA A 61 -12.48 1.41 -6.25
C ALA A 61 -12.02 2.82 -5.87
N ALA A 62 -12.96 3.74 -5.63
CA ALA A 62 -12.64 5.10 -5.21
C ALA A 62 -11.98 5.15 -3.83
N GLY A 63 -12.38 4.29 -2.89
CA GLY A 63 -11.74 4.20 -1.57
C GLY A 63 -10.28 3.76 -1.68
N ILE A 64 -10.01 2.69 -2.44
CA ILE A 64 -8.65 2.19 -2.67
C ILE A 64 -7.80 3.22 -3.41
N ALA A 65 -8.36 3.88 -4.43
CA ALA A 65 -7.66 4.93 -5.19
C ALA A 65 -7.29 6.14 -4.32
N ARG A 66 -8.10 6.49 -3.32
CA ARG A 66 -7.75 7.55 -2.35
C ARG A 66 -6.61 7.11 -1.44
N GLY A 67 -6.64 5.88 -0.92
CA GLY A 67 -5.51 5.36 -0.15
C GLY A 67 -4.21 5.33 -0.95
N LEU A 68 -4.26 4.93 -2.22
CA LEU A 68 -3.13 5.03 -3.14
C LEU A 68 -2.65 6.46 -3.35
N SER A 69 -3.57 7.41 -3.50
CA SER A 69 -3.23 8.83 -3.59
C SER A 69 -2.51 9.31 -2.34
N ASP A 70 -2.96 8.89 -1.15
CA ASP A 70 -2.34 9.28 0.11
C ASP A 70 -0.93 8.70 0.26
N ILE A 71 -0.72 7.44 -0.15
CA ILE A 71 0.61 6.81 -0.21
C ILE A 71 1.57 7.65 -1.07
N HIS A 72 1.12 8.06 -2.24
CA HIS A 72 1.91 8.82 -3.20
C HIS A 72 2.03 10.32 -2.87
N SER A 73 1.32 10.84 -1.86
CA SER A 73 1.30 12.29 -1.54
C SER A 73 1.91 12.60 -0.18
N THR A 74 2.77 11.71 0.32
CA THR A 74 3.46 11.87 1.61
C THR A 74 4.44 13.04 1.63
N ASP A 75 4.97 13.42 0.47
CA ASP A 75 5.79 14.60 0.24
C ASP A 75 5.30 15.35 -1.04
N GLU A 76 5.93 16.49 -1.39
CA GLU A 76 5.59 17.25 -2.62
C GLU A 76 5.72 16.42 -3.91
N THR A 77 6.63 15.45 -3.91
CA THR A 77 6.79 14.45 -4.97
C THR A 77 6.47 13.06 -4.40
N PRO A 78 5.95 12.13 -5.23
CA PRO A 78 5.68 10.78 -4.76
C PRO A 78 6.92 10.13 -4.15
N SER A 79 6.81 9.74 -2.87
CA SER A 79 7.95 9.24 -2.10
C SER A 79 7.78 7.80 -1.61
N ILE A 80 6.61 7.17 -1.76
CA ILE A 80 6.38 5.77 -1.40
C ILE A 80 5.71 5.01 -2.54
N VAL A 81 6.23 3.81 -2.86
CA VAL A 81 5.59 2.83 -3.76
C VAL A 81 5.30 1.56 -2.96
N HIS A 82 4.07 1.08 -2.96
CA HIS A 82 3.66 -0.06 -2.11
C HIS A 82 4.14 -1.43 -2.61
N PHE A 83 4.21 -1.64 -3.94
CA PHE A 83 4.56 -2.91 -4.62
C PHE A 83 3.66 -4.13 -4.41
N ASP A 84 2.67 -4.09 -3.51
CA ASP A 84 1.82 -5.25 -3.22
C ASP A 84 0.34 -4.89 -3.05
N ILE A 85 -0.16 -4.05 -3.96
CA ILE A 85 -1.58 -3.70 -3.99
C ILE A 85 -2.37 -4.87 -4.56
N ASN A 86 -3.04 -5.60 -3.67
CA ASN A 86 -3.87 -6.73 -4.00
C ASN A 86 -5.06 -6.84 -3.03
N PRO A 87 -6.05 -7.72 -3.29
CA PRO A 87 -7.21 -7.83 -2.41
C PRO A 87 -6.96 -8.32 -0.98
N ASP A 88 -5.86 -9.05 -0.73
CA ASP A 88 -5.50 -9.57 0.59
C ASP A 88 -4.90 -8.47 1.48
N ASN A 89 -4.26 -7.48 0.85
CA ASN A 89 -3.64 -6.32 1.52
C ASN A 89 -4.59 -5.12 1.67
N VAL A 90 -5.88 -5.31 1.43
CA VAL A 90 -6.93 -4.32 1.72
C VAL A 90 -7.89 -4.88 2.76
N VAL A 91 -7.82 -4.30 3.95
CA VAL A 91 -8.62 -4.70 5.11
C VAL A 91 -9.82 -3.79 5.30
N SER A 92 -10.79 -4.21 6.11
CA SER A 92 -11.92 -3.37 6.50
C SER A 92 -11.94 -3.12 7.99
N THR A 93 -12.04 -1.85 8.35
CA THR A 93 -12.08 -1.34 9.73
C THR A 93 -13.27 -0.40 9.85
N ASN A 94 -14.23 -0.71 10.72
CA ASN A 94 -15.40 0.15 10.99
C ASN A 94 -16.16 0.57 9.71
N GLY A 95 -16.26 -0.33 8.74
CA GLY A 95 -16.96 -0.09 7.47
C GLY A 95 -16.18 0.72 6.42
N MET A 96 -14.93 1.08 6.71
CA MET A 96 -14.00 1.68 5.75
C MET A 96 -13.04 0.61 5.21
N LEU A 97 -12.60 0.76 3.96
CA LEU A 97 -11.50 -0.03 3.40
C LEU A 97 -10.19 0.71 3.66
N LYS A 98 -9.18 -0.02 4.13
CA LYS A 98 -7.85 0.50 4.43
C LYS A 98 -6.77 -0.39 3.81
N ILE A 99 -5.71 0.23 3.28
CA ILE A 99 -4.55 -0.48 2.74
C ILE A 99 -3.61 -0.87 3.89
N ASN A 100 -3.02 -2.05 3.80
CA ASN A 100 -2.13 -2.68 4.80
C ASN A 100 -0.96 -3.39 4.09
N ASP A 101 0.00 -3.87 4.88
CA ASP A 101 1.13 -4.71 4.47
C ASP A 101 2.12 -4.01 3.52
N PHE A 102 2.87 -3.06 4.09
CA PHE A 102 3.90 -2.27 3.41
C PHE A 102 5.27 -2.95 3.47
N ASN A 103 5.34 -4.24 3.78
CA ASN A 103 6.58 -4.96 4.09
C ASN A 103 7.63 -4.97 2.95
N ILE A 104 7.21 -4.74 1.70
CA ILE A 104 8.06 -4.60 0.51
C ILE A 104 7.97 -3.21 -0.15
N ALA A 105 7.33 -2.24 0.51
CA ALA A 105 7.25 -0.89 0.00
C ALA A 105 8.65 -0.28 -0.20
N LYS A 106 8.77 0.63 -1.17
CA LYS A 106 10.01 1.40 -1.39
C LYS A 106 9.78 2.87 -1.16
N PHE A 107 10.67 3.45 -0.38
CA PHE A 107 10.81 4.89 -0.27
C PHE A 107 11.68 5.39 -1.42
N LEU A 108 11.10 6.20 -2.30
CA LEU A 108 11.79 6.76 -3.44
C LEU A 108 12.78 7.83 -3.00
N LYS A 109 14.00 7.75 -3.51
CA LYS A 109 15.05 8.74 -3.26
C LYS A 109 15.00 9.82 -4.34
N TRP A 110 15.46 11.02 -4.00
CA TRP A 110 15.59 12.11 -4.97
C TRP A 110 17.02 12.21 -5.49
N ASN A 111 17.19 12.28 -6.82
CA ASN A 111 18.47 12.54 -7.46
C ASN A 111 18.60 14.05 -7.74
N ASN A 112 19.36 14.75 -6.90
CA ASN A 112 19.60 16.20 -7.05
C ASN A 112 20.32 16.57 -8.36
N ASN A 113 21.16 15.68 -8.91
CA ASN A 113 21.94 16.00 -10.12
C ASN A 113 21.06 15.97 -11.38
N GLU A 114 20.08 15.07 -11.42
CA GLU A 114 19.18 14.88 -12.57
C GLU A 114 17.82 15.55 -12.35
N ASN A 115 17.61 16.17 -11.18
CA ASN A 115 16.37 16.80 -10.75
C ASN A 115 15.13 15.90 -10.96
N ARG A 116 15.28 14.61 -10.63
CA ARG A 116 14.24 13.59 -10.76
C ARG A 116 14.30 12.58 -9.64
N THR A 117 13.20 11.86 -9.44
CA THR A 117 13.15 10.72 -8.55
C THR A 117 14.05 9.60 -9.07
N CYS A 118 14.80 8.95 -8.18
CA CYS A 118 15.57 7.75 -8.52
C CYS A 118 14.61 6.63 -8.94
N GLY A 119 15.02 5.85 -9.95
CA GLY A 119 14.39 4.58 -10.25
C GLY A 119 14.45 3.63 -9.06
N PHE A 120 13.62 2.59 -9.12
CA PHE A 120 13.57 1.51 -8.15
C PHE A 120 13.85 0.19 -8.86
N SER A 121 14.19 -0.86 -8.11
CA SER A 121 14.24 -2.22 -8.67
C SER A 121 13.15 -3.06 -8.01
N PRO A 122 12.31 -3.75 -8.79
CA PRO A 122 11.26 -4.61 -8.24
C PRO A 122 11.90 -5.77 -7.48
N GLU A 123 11.61 -5.89 -6.18
CA GLU A 123 12.03 -6.99 -5.32
C GLU A 123 10.77 -7.78 -4.93
N TYR A 124 10.71 -9.06 -5.34
CA TYR A 124 9.62 -10.01 -5.03
C TYR A 124 8.19 -9.66 -5.47
N PRO A 125 7.92 -9.28 -6.72
CA PRO A 125 6.54 -8.97 -7.08
C PRO A 125 5.73 -10.25 -7.29
N ASN A 126 4.54 -10.33 -6.68
CA ASN A 126 3.54 -11.33 -7.03
C ASN A 126 3.22 -11.20 -8.54
N PRO A 127 3.49 -12.21 -9.37
CA PRO A 127 3.37 -12.08 -10.82
C PRO A 127 1.95 -11.76 -11.29
N GLN A 128 0.92 -12.04 -10.47
CA GLN A 128 -0.47 -11.76 -10.82
C GLN A 128 -0.82 -10.28 -10.86
N TRP A 129 -0.17 -9.45 -10.03
CA TRP A 129 -0.54 -8.04 -9.83
C TRP A 129 0.53 -7.07 -10.34
N ARG A 130 1.55 -7.61 -11.02
CA ARG A 130 2.71 -6.89 -11.50
C ARG A 130 2.37 -6.07 -12.74
N SER A 131 2.92 -4.87 -12.87
CA SER A 131 2.83 -4.11 -14.12
C SER A 131 3.74 -4.71 -15.20
N PRO A 132 3.48 -4.45 -16.50
CA PRO A 132 4.32 -4.98 -17.58
C PRO A 132 5.80 -4.58 -17.46
N GLU A 133 6.09 -3.34 -17.09
CA GLU A 133 7.45 -2.82 -16.94
C GLU A 133 8.23 -3.48 -15.80
N GLU A 134 7.57 -3.78 -14.67
CA GLU A 134 8.13 -4.57 -13.58
C GLU A 134 8.37 -6.04 -14.00
N ALA A 135 7.51 -6.61 -14.85
CA ALA A 135 7.66 -7.97 -15.36
C ALA A 135 8.88 -8.11 -16.29
N LEU A 136 9.18 -7.03 -17.02
CA LEU A 136 10.31 -6.95 -17.95
C LEU A 136 11.61 -6.45 -17.30
N GLY A 137 11.56 -6.01 -16.03
CA GLY A 137 12.72 -5.47 -15.32
C GLY A 137 13.13 -4.05 -15.76
N HIS A 138 12.20 -3.28 -16.33
CA HIS A 138 12.42 -1.93 -16.83
C HIS A 138 11.80 -0.87 -15.90
N THR A 139 12.49 -0.52 -14.82
CA THR A 139 12.05 0.51 -13.86
C THR A 139 13.11 1.60 -13.76
N ASN A 140 13.30 2.33 -14.86
CA ASN A 140 14.35 3.35 -15.06
C ASN A 140 13.88 4.78 -14.76
#